data_AF-A0A8T4ZW66-F1
#
_entry.id   AF-A0A8T4ZW66-F1
#
_cell.length_a   1.000
_cell.length_b   1.000
_cell.length_c   1.000
_cell.angle_alpha   90.00
_cell.angle_beta   90.00
_cell.angle_gamma   90.00
#
_symmetry.space_group_name_H-M   'P 1'
#
loop_
_entity.id
_entity.type
_entity.pdbx_description
1 polymer ?
#
loop_
_entity_poly.entity_id
_entity_poly.type
_entity_poly.pdbx_seq_one_letter_code
_entity_poly.pdbx_strand_id
1 'polypeptide(L)'
;MARQSEEVADRPEELGELGLKIAMFESPTAQNKMRPRNFTFTQNSLHLKLGDLKNLRKMEIANMTVKVIIVYESKYGNTKRVAETIMESLNEAGGIEASIRELKEVNPNDVQNYDAILIGSPNHMGGPTRGIKKFIDKLGKLQLEGKVFAVFDTYMGKDFEKAVKKMEEKISEKAPRLKKIADGLSIKVQGIKGPIAEGELQKCKEFGKNIATQLKKS
;
A
#
# COMPACT_ATOMS: atom_id res chain seq x y z
N MET A 1 9.71 51.31 5.95
CA MET A 1 8.39 50.98 5.38
C MET A 1 8.52 49.67 4.63
N ALA A 2 7.79 48.66 5.10
CA ALA A 2 7.82 47.29 4.62
C ALA A 2 6.87 47.07 3.44
N ARG A 3 7.22 46.14 2.53
CA ARG A 3 6.26 45.25 1.87
C ARG A 3 6.88 43.86 1.85
N GLN A 4 6.28 42.97 2.64
CA GLN A 4 6.56 41.55 2.70
C GLN A 4 5.85 40.83 1.55
N SER A 5 6.56 39.87 0.95
CA SER A 5 6.06 38.87 0.03
C SER A 5 5.36 37.72 0.77
N GLU A 6 4.44 37.11 0.05
CA GLU A 6 3.48 36.06 0.39
C GLU A 6 3.99 34.90 1.26
N GLU A 7 3.14 34.48 2.20
CA GLU A 7 3.17 33.16 2.83
C GLU A 7 1.77 32.53 2.66
N VAL A 8 1.70 31.49 1.83
CA VAL A 8 0.53 30.63 1.66
C VAL A 8 0.57 29.60 2.78
N ALA A 9 -0.31 29.76 3.78
CA ALA A 9 -0.50 28.78 4.84
C ALA A 9 -1.73 27.91 4.53
N ASP A 10 -1.44 26.65 4.23
CA ASP A 10 -2.31 25.49 4.18
C ASP A 10 -3.19 25.42 5.45
N ARG A 11 -4.53 25.45 5.31
CA ARG A 11 -5.49 25.44 6.42
C ARG A 11 -6.17 24.06 6.52
N PRO A 12 -5.65 23.12 7.34
CA PRO A 12 -6.24 21.79 7.53
C PRO A 12 -7.60 21.78 8.25
N GLU A 13 -8.03 22.89 8.85
CA GLU A 13 -9.30 22.97 9.61
C GLU A 13 -10.55 22.98 8.70
N GLU A 14 -10.47 23.54 7.49
CA GLU A 14 -11.63 23.62 6.58
C GLU A 14 -12.07 22.25 6.05
N LEU A 15 -11.13 21.31 5.89
CA LEU A 15 -11.41 19.93 5.48
C LEU A 15 -12.14 19.14 6.58
N GLY A 16 -11.82 19.39 7.85
CA GLY A 16 -12.51 18.78 8.99
C GLY A 16 -13.96 19.26 9.12
N GLU A 17 -14.21 20.55 8.87
CA GLU A 17 -15.55 21.14 8.94
C GLU A 17 -16.46 20.66 7.78
N LEU A 18 -15.89 20.47 6.58
CA LEU A 18 -16.60 19.88 5.44
C LEU A 18 -16.98 18.42 5.70
N GLY A 19 -16.07 17.63 6.26
CA GLY A 19 -16.33 16.22 6.62
C GLY A 19 -17.48 16.08 7.61
N LEU A 20 -17.56 16.97 8.62
CA LEU A 20 -18.67 17.01 9.58
C LEU A 20 -20.01 17.35 8.91
N LYS A 21 -20.02 18.31 7.97
CA LYS A 21 -21.23 18.74 7.24
C LYS A 21 -21.81 17.62 6.35
N ILE A 22 -20.94 16.82 5.73
CA ILE A 22 -21.34 15.67 4.90
C ILE A 22 -21.92 14.55 5.78
N ALA A 23 -21.26 14.21 6.90
CA ALA A 23 -21.73 13.20 7.83
C ALA A 23 -23.12 13.53 8.43
N MET A 24 -23.40 14.83 8.67
CA MET A 24 -24.73 15.26 9.11
C MET A 24 -25.82 15.09 8.05
N PHE A 25 -25.50 15.27 6.76
CA PHE A 25 -26.45 15.16 5.65
C PHE A 25 -26.82 13.70 5.32
N GLU A 26 -25.90 12.76 5.57
CA GLU A 26 -26.08 11.32 5.30
C GLU A 26 -26.84 10.56 6.41
N SER A 27 -27.12 11.18 7.56
CA SER A 27 -27.88 10.52 8.63
C SER A 27 -29.39 10.44 8.26
N PRO A 28 -29.98 9.23 8.13
CA PRO A 28 -31.41 9.07 7.79
C PRO A 28 -32.33 9.68 8.86
N THR A 29 -31.85 9.77 10.10
CA THR A 29 -32.52 10.37 11.25
C THR A 29 -32.62 11.90 11.17
N ALA A 30 -31.69 12.58 10.50
CA ALA A 30 -31.75 14.05 10.32
C ALA A 30 -32.69 14.45 9.17
N GLN A 31 -32.77 13.65 8.11
CA GLN A 31 -33.64 13.91 6.95
C GLN A 31 -35.14 13.88 7.33
N ASN A 32 -35.53 13.07 8.33
CA ASN A 32 -36.94 12.92 8.74
C ASN A 32 -37.39 13.90 9.83
N LYS A 33 -36.50 14.76 10.36
CA LYS A 33 -36.82 15.75 11.42
C LYS A 33 -36.87 17.21 10.94
N MET A 34 -36.53 17.50 9.69
CA MET A 34 -36.65 18.86 9.15
C MET A 34 -38.09 19.19 8.72
N ARG A 35 -38.83 19.87 9.59
CA ARG A 35 -39.92 20.76 9.14
C ARG A 35 -39.28 22.02 8.56
N PRO A 36 -39.81 22.62 7.48
CA PRO A 36 -39.26 23.85 6.94
C PRO A 36 -39.62 25.00 7.89
N ARG A 37 -38.71 25.31 8.82
CA ARG A 37 -38.66 26.62 9.47
C ARG A 37 -37.33 27.25 9.06
N ASN A 38 -37.44 28.42 8.44
CA ASN A 38 -36.35 29.21 7.90
C ASN A 38 -35.16 29.29 8.89
N PHE A 39 -34.10 28.54 8.60
CA PHE A 39 -32.78 28.80 9.16
C PHE A 39 -32.02 29.63 8.13
N THR A 40 -31.90 30.92 8.38
CA THR A 40 -30.96 31.78 7.65
C THR A 40 -29.56 31.51 8.20
N PHE A 41 -28.81 30.64 7.54
CA PHE A 41 -27.36 30.57 7.72
C PHE A 41 -26.74 31.67 6.84
N THR A 42 -25.97 32.57 7.44
CA THR A 42 -25.30 33.68 6.76
C THR A 42 -24.54 33.16 5.54
N GLN A 43 -24.84 33.74 4.37
CA GLN A 43 -24.26 33.37 3.09
C GLN A 43 -22.75 33.56 3.08
N ASN A 44 -22.03 32.46 3.24
CA ASN A 44 -20.99 32.07 2.30
C ASN A 44 -21.34 30.65 1.82
N SER A 45 -22.53 30.54 1.25
CA SER A 45 -23.09 29.27 0.78
C SER A 45 -22.60 29.03 -0.64
N LEU A 46 -21.46 28.36 -0.77
CA LEU A 46 -21.17 27.59 -1.99
C LEU A 46 -22.36 26.64 -2.20
N HIS A 47 -23.19 26.94 -3.19
CA HIS A 47 -24.28 26.08 -3.63
C HIS A 47 -23.65 24.85 -4.32
N LEU A 48 -23.22 23.87 -3.52
CA LEU A 48 -22.78 22.58 -4.04
C LEU A 48 -24.01 21.81 -4.50
N LYS A 49 -24.13 21.60 -5.82
CA LYS A 49 -25.16 20.72 -6.38
C LYS A 49 -24.81 19.27 -6.05
N LEU A 50 -25.80 18.38 -6.03
CA LEU A 50 -25.58 16.94 -5.81
C LEU A 50 -24.57 16.33 -6.81
N GLY A 51 -24.45 16.91 -8.01
CA GLY A 51 -23.42 16.56 -9.00
C GLY A 51 -22.00 16.95 -8.58
N ASP A 52 -21.85 18.05 -7.85
CA ASP A 52 -20.56 18.54 -7.33
C ASP A 52 -20.07 17.63 -6.21
N LEU A 53 -20.96 17.13 -5.33
CA LEU A 53 -20.62 16.15 -4.28
C LEU A 53 -20.15 14.80 -4.85
N LYS A 54 -20.74 14.33 -5.96
CA LYS A 54 -20.27 13.11 -6.65
C LYS A 54 -18.89 13.31 -7.26
N ASN A 55 -18.62 14.49 -7.83
CA ASN A 55 -17.30 14.83 -8.35
C ASN A 55 -16.28 15.06 -7.24
N LEU A 56 -16.67 15.64 -6.10
CA LEU A 56 -15.83 15.79 -4.91
C LEU A 56 -15.42 14.43 -4.35
N ARG A 57 -16.36 13.48 -4.21
CA ARG A 57 -16.03 12.10 -3.80
C ARG A 57 -15.14 11.41 -4.83
N LYS A 58 -15.36 11.62 -6.12
CA LYS A 58 -14.51 11.08 -7.19
C LYS A 58 -13.11 11.71 -7.20
N MET A 59 -12.99 12.99 -6.86
CA MET A 59 -11.71 13.70 -6.69
C MET A 59 -11.00 13.33 -5.39
N GLU A 60 -11.74 13.09 -4.31
CA GLU A 60 -11.21 12.64 -3.02
C GLU A 60 -10.71 11.19 -3.13
N ILE A 61 -11.45 10.30 -3.80
CA ILE A 61 -11.00 8.94 -4.15
C ILE A 61 -9.82 8.99 -5.13
N ALA A 62 -9.80 9.93 -6.09
CA ALA A 62 -8.65 10.12 -6.98
C ALA A 62 -7.42 10.72 -6.26
N ASN A 63 -7.63 11.34 -5.08
CA ASN A 63 -6.59 11.84 -4.19
C ASN A 63 -6.24 10.87 -3.05
N MET A 64 -6.90 9.70 -2.96
CA MET A 64 -6.51 8.68 -1.99
C MET A 64 -5.23 7.99 -2.49
N THR A 65 -4.13 8.27 -1.78
CA THR A 65 -2.85 7.64 -2.03
C THR A 65 -2.88 6.22 -1.51
N VAL A 66 -2.66 5.23 -2.38
CA VAL A 66 -2.56 3.82 -2.01
C VAL A 66 -1.25 3.59 -1.26
N LYS A 67 -1.32 3.08 -0.04
CA LYS A 67 -0.15 2.83 0.80
C LYS A 67 0.34 1.40 0.65
N VAL A 68 1.60 1.24 0.30
CA VAL A 68 2.25 -0.07 0.14
C VAL A 68 3.38 -0.21 1.15
N ILE A 69 3.42 -1.33 1.85
CA ILE A 69 4.60 -1.71 2.64
C ILE A 69 5.29 -2.92 2.03
N ILE A 70 6.60 -2.80 1.87
CA ILE A 70 7.48 -3.89 1.47
C ILE A 70 8.26 -4.37 2.69
N VAL A 71 7.91 -5.54 3.21
CA VAL A 71 8.58 -6.20 4.33
C VAL A 71 9.53 -7.25 3.78
N TYR A 72 10.81 -7.19 4.13
CA TYR A 72 11.79 -8.16 3.63
C TYR A 72 12.77 -8.61 4.72
N GLU A 73 13.38 -9.78 4.52
CA GLU A 73 14.59 -10.17 5.24
C GLU A 73 15.77 -10.22 4.24
N SER A 74 16.99 -9.92 4.66
CA SER A 74 18.15 -9.92 3.75
C SER A 74 19.45 -10.17 4.52
N LYS A 75 20.22 -11.17 4.11
CA LYS A 75 21.50 -11.50 4.75
C LYS A 75 22.70 -10.73 4.18
N TYR A 76 22.73 -10.56 2.85
CA TYR A 76 23.87 -9.97 2.13
C TYR A 76 23.47 -8.77 1.27
N GLY A 77 22.26 -8.22 1.46
CA GLY A 77 21.81 -7.03 0.74
C GLY A 77 21.08 -7.30 -0.58
N ASN A 78 21.15 -8.49 -1.17
CA ASN A 78 20.49 -8.77 -2.46
C ASN A 78 18.97 -8.59 -2.38
N THR A 79 18.30 -9.19 -1.40
CA THR A 79 16.84 -9.07 -1.23
C THR A 79 16.42 -7.64 -0.90
N LYS A 80 17.27 -6.89 -0.17
CA LYS A 80 17.10 -5.45 0.08
C LYS A 80 17.11 -4.67 -1.23
N ARG A 81 18.10 -4.92 -2.10
CA ARG A 81 18.21 -4.23 -3.39
C ARG A 81 17.01 -4.52 -4.31
N VAL A 82 16.49 -5.74 -4.27
CA VAL A 82 15.23 -6.09 -4.96
C VAL A 82 14.06 -5.27 -4.39
N ALA A 83 13.91 -5.23 -3.06
CA ALA A 83 12.86 -4.45 -2.39
C ALA A 83 12.92 -2.96 -2.75
N GLU A 84 14.11 -2.37 -2.73
CA GLU A 84 14.35 -0.97 -3.12
C GLU A 84 13.94 -0.71 -4.56
N THR A 85 14.32 -1.59 -5.50
CA THR A 85 14.00 -1.43 -6.92
C THR A 85 12.48 -1.54 -7.17
N ILE A 86 11.79 -2.43 -6.45
CA ILE A 86 10.32 -2.54 -6.53
C ILE A 86 9.67 -1.28 -5.94
N MET A 87 10.15 -0.77 -4.81
CA MET A 87 9.65 0.45 -4.17
C MET A 87 9.80 1.67 -5.09
N GLU A 88 10.99 1.86 -5.67
CA GLU A 88 11.26 2.92 -6.65
C GLU A 88 10.22 2.87 -7.78
N SER A 89 10.01 1.69 -8.36
CA SER A 89 9.05 1.50 -9.44
C SER A 89 7.59 1.72 -9.03
N LEU A 90 7.20 1.44 -7.79
CA LEU A 90 5.85 1.70 -7.28
C LEU A 90 5.62 3.20 -7.10
N ASN A 91 6.60 3.91 -6.54
CA ASN A 91 6.54 5.36 -6.30
C ASN A 91 6.52 6.18 -7.60
N GLU A 92 7.14 5.67 -8.68
CA GLU A 92 7.04 6.26 -10.01
C GLU A 92 5.60 6.27 -10.56
N ALA A 93 4.71 5.39 -10.07
CA ALA A 93 3.39 5.25 -10.65
C ALA A 93 2.46 6.44 -10.37
N GLY A 94 2.71 7.27 -9.35
CA GLY A 94 1.80 8.35 -8.93
C GLY A 94 0.50 7.82 -8.30
N GLY A 95 0.07 8.42 -7.19
CA GLY A 95 -1.08 7.92 -6.39
C GLY A 95 -0.77 6.67 -5.57
N ILE A 96 0.51 6.30 -5.46
CA ILE A 96 1.00 5.19 -4.65
C ILE A 96 2.15 5.70 -3.79
N GLU A 97 2.11 5.40 -2.50
CA GLU A 97 3.18 5.65 -1.55
C GLU A 97 3.70 4.31 -1.02
N ALA A 98 4.87 3.91 -1.50
CA ALA A 98 5.54 2.68 -1.09
C ALA A 98 6.65 2.98 -0.08
N SER A 99 6.68 2.19 0.98
CA SER A 99 7.74 2.19 2.00
C SER A 99 8.33 0.80 2.16
N ILE A 100 9.61 0.72 2.50
CA ILE A 100 10.29 -0.56 2.78
C ILE A 100 10.70 -0.66 4.25
N ARG A 101 10.64 -1.86 4.82
CA ARG A 101 11.13 -2.18 6.16
C ARG A 101 11.78 -3.56 6.20
N GLU A 102 12.92 -3.67 6.88
CA GLU A 102 13.49 -4.97 7.17
C GLU A 102 12.66 -5.63 8.28
N LEU A 103 12.40 -6.94 8.18
CA LEU A 103 11.47 -7.66 9.05
C LEU A 103 11.77 -7.47 10.54
N LYS A 104 13.05 -7.35 10.93
CA LYS A 104 13.47 -7.14 12.32
C LYS A 104 12.99 -5.80 12.91
N GLU A 105 12.66 -4.83 12.06
CA GLU A 105 12.19 -3.49 12.42
C GLU A 105 10.66 -3.36 12.30
N VAL A 106 9.97 -4.42 11.86
CA VAL A 106 8.52 -4.40 11.63
C VAL A 106 7.77 -4.87 12.86
N ASN A 107 6.90 -4.02 13.40
CA ASN A 107 5.80 -4.47 14.24
C ASN A 107 4.69 -5.00 13.33
N PRO A 108 4.29 -6.28 13.44
CA PRO A 108 3.27 -6.86 12.57
C PRO A 108 1.93 -6.12 12.61
N ASN A 109 1.57 -5.45 13.71
CA ASN A 109 0.30 -4.72 13.78
C ASN A 109 0.26 -3.51 12.84
N ASP A 110 1.41 -2.92 12.52
CA ASP A 110 1.51 -1.71 11.70
C ASP A 110 1.15 -1.95 10.23
N VAL A 111 1.21 -3.22 9.78
CA VAL A 111 0.89 -3.58 8.39
C VAL A 111 -0.59 -3.38 8.06
N GLN A 112 -1.45 -3.28 9.08
CA GLN A 112 -2.87 -2.98 8.91
C GLN A 112 -3.12 -1.55 8.39
N ASN A 113 -2.13 -0.67 8.52
CA ASN A 113 -2.20 0.72 8.05
C ASN A 113 -1.90 0.88 6.54
N TYR A 114 -1.65 -0.23 5.84
CA TYR A 114 -1.32 -0.26 4.41
C TYR A 114 -2.39 -0.99 3.61
N ASP A 115 -2.54 -0.66 2.35
CA ASP A 115 -3.49 -1.27 1.42
C ASP A 115 -2.91 -2.51 0.76
N ALA A 116 -1.59 -2.52 0.55
CA ALA A 116 -0.86 -3.65 -0.01
C ALA A 116 0.38 -4.01 0.80
N ILE A 117 0.63 -5.32 0.91
CA ILE A 117 1.77 -5.90 1.65
C ILE A 117 2.61 -6.73 0.67
N LEU A 118 3.83 -6.28 0.39
CA LEU A 118 4.80 -7.04 -0.39
C LEU A 118 5.79 -7.73 0.55
N ILE A 119 6.03 -9.02 0.34
CA ILE A 119 6.87 -9.83 1.25
C ILE A 119 8.06 -10.42 0.51
N GLY A 120 9.26 -10.07 0.99
CA GLY A 120 10.54 -10.46 0.41
C GLY A 120 11.34 -11.44 1.28
N SER A 121 11.87 -12.51 0.69
CA SER A 121 12.75 -13.44 1.42
C SER A 121 13.93 -13.92 0.57
N PRO A 122 15.15 -14.06 1.11
CA PRO A 122 16.13 -14.93 0.52
C PRO A 122 15.65 -16.38 0.59
N ASN A 123 16.01 -17.17 -0.42
CA ASN A 123 15.75 -18.59 -0.45
C ASN A 123 16.82 -19.33 0.37
N HIS A 124 16.42 -19.89 1.52
CA HIS A 124 17.26 -20.68 2.40
C HIS A 124 16.77 -22.12 2.44
N MET A 125 17.62 -23.05 1.97
CA MET A 125 17.32 -24.49 2.00
C MET A 125 15.98 -24.82 1.30
N GLY A 126 15.71 -24.19 0.16
CA GLY A 126 14.52 -24.44 -0.65
C GLY A 126 13.23 -23.81 -0.13
N GLY A 127 13.30 -22.69 0.60
CA GLY A 127 12.11 -21.94 1.04
C GLY A 127 12.43 -20.59 1.67
N PRO A 128 11.42 -19.83 2.13
CA PRO A 128 11.63 -18.54 2.78
C PRO A 128 12.27 -18.73 4.16
N THR A 129 12.83 -17.65 4.71
CA THR A 129 13.44 -17.65 6.05
C THR A 129 12.42 -18.04 7.11
N ARG A 130 12.92 -18.50 8.26
CA ARG A 130 12.07 -18.77 9.42
C ARG A 130 11.38 -17.50 9.92
N GLY A 131 12.04 -16.34 9.82
CA GLY A 131 11.48 -15.03 10.16
C GLY A 131 10.24 -14.74 9.32
N ILE A 132 10.36 -14.81 8.00
CA ILE A 132 9.26 -14.56 7.07
C ILE A 132 8.11 -15.55 7.27
N LYS A 133 8.38 -16.83 7.51
CA LYS A 133 7.34 -17.81 7.86
C LYS A 133 6.55 -17.40 9.10
N LYS A 134 7.25 -17.01 10.18
CA LYS A 134 6.62 -16.55 11.42
C LYS A 134 5.85 -15.25 11.23
N PHE A 135 6.33 -14.36 10.36
CA PHE A 135 5.63 -13.13 10.02
C PHE A 135 4.29 -13.44 9.34
N ILE A 136 4.27 -14.33 8.35
CA ILE A 136 3.03 -14.79 7.69
C ILE A 136 2.07 -15.43 8.69
N ASP A 137 2.57 -16.24 9.64
CA ASP A 137 1.73 -16.82 10.70
C ASP A 137 1.04 -15.74 11.58
N LYS A 138 1.67 -14.57 11.74
CA LYS A 138 1.08 -13.44 12.47
C LYS A 138 0.07 -12.67 11.63
N LEU A 139 0.26 -12.55 10.31
CA LEU A 139 -0.70 -11.89 9.42
C LEU A 139 -2.10 -12.51 9.52
N GLY A 140 -2.17 -13.83 9.69
CA GLY A 140 -3.44 -14.55 9.87
C GLY A 140 -4.26 -14.16 11.11
N LYS A 141 -3.67 -13.40 12.04
CA LYS A 141 -4.33 -12.91 13.26
C LYS A 141 -4.79 -11.46 13.16
N LEU A 142 -4.52 -10.79 12.04
CA LEU A 142 -4.79 -9.37 11.83
C LEU A 142 -6.04 -9.17 10.97
N GLN A 143 -6.61 -7.97 11.03
CA GLN A 143 -7.73 -7.56 10.19
C GLN A 143 -7.17 -7.01 8.88
N LEU A 144 -7.17 -7.87 7.85
CA LEU A 144 -6.57 -7.59 6.54
C LEU A 144 -7.61 -7.60 5.41
N GLU A 145 -8.89 -7.47 5.75
CA GLU A 145 -9.99 -7.38 4.79
C GLU A 145 -9.78 -6.23 3.79
N GLY A 146 -9.99 -6.54 2.51
CA GLY A 146 -9.82 -5.56 1.42
C GLY A 146 -8.37 -5.28 1.04
N LYS A 147 -7.39 -5.84 1.76
CA LYS A 147 -5.96 -5.66 1.47
C LYS A 147 -5.45 -6.73 0.53
N VAL A 148 -4.34 -6.43 -0.13
CA VAL A 148 -3.71 -7.32 -1.11
C VAL A 148 -2.26 -7.63 -0.79
N PHE A 149 -1.72 -8.69 -1.39
CA PHE A 149 -0.32 -9.06 -1.26
C PHE A 149 0.33 -9.50 -2.56
N ALA A 150 1.64 -9.36 -2.61
CA ALA A 150 2.51 -10.04 -3.56
C ALA A 150 3.80 -10.47 -2.85
N VAL A 151 4.55 -11.41 -3.41
CA VAL A 151 5.78 -11.91 -2.80
C VAL A 151 6.94 -11.87 -3.77
N PHE A 152 8.16 -11.82 -3.25
CA PHE A 152 9.36 -11.98 -4.05
C PHE A 152 10.45 -12.73 -3.29
N ASP A 153 11.31 -13.42 -4.01
CA ASP A 153 12.49 -14.04 -3.44
C ASP A 153 13.78 -13.67 -4.17
N THR A 154 14.89 -13.97 -3.52
CA THR A 154 16.19 -14.08 -4.21
C THR A 154 16.70 -15.51 -4.08
N TYR A 155 17.09 -16.12 -5.18
CA TYR A 155 17.52 -17.52 -5.23
C TYR A 155 18.89 -17.70 -5.89
N MET A 156 19.50 -18.85 -5.64
CA MET A 156 20.72 -19.29 -6.31
C MET A 156 20.57 -20.75 -6.76
N GLY A 157 21.40 -21.18 -7.72
CA GLY A 157 21.39 -22.55 -8.21
C GLY A 157 20.03 -22.97 -8.76
N LYS A 158 19.47 -24.05 -8.20
CA LYS A 158 18.26 -24.76 -8.69
C LYS A 158 17.00 -24.45 -7.88
N ASP A 159 17.06 -23.47 -6.97
CA ASP A 159 15.96 -23.17 -6.05
C ASP A 159 14.94 -22.14 -6.60
N PHE A 160 14.90 -21.96 -7.92
CA PHE A 160 13.96 -21.07 -8.60
C PHE A 160 12.51 -21.27 -8.12
N GLU A 161 11.84 -20.17 -7.77
CA GLU A 161 10.45 -20.08 -7.29
C GLU A 161 10.08 -20.85 -6.01
N LYS A 162 11.00 -21.59 -5.40
CA LYS A 162 10.65 -22.42 -4.23
C LYS A 162 10.19 -21.58 -3.05
N ALA A 163 10.83 -20.44 -2.78
CA ALA A 163 10.40 -19.60 -1.67
C ALA A 163 9.14 -18.81 -2.00
N VAL A 164 9.00 -18.30 -3.24
CA VAL A 164 7.78 -17.66 -3.74
C VAL A 164 6.56 -18.58 -3.54
N LYS A 165 6.59 -19.79 -4.09
CA LYS A 165 5.46 -20.74 -4.00
C LYS A 165 5.08 -21.03 -2.56
N LYS A 166 6.07 -21.32 -1.71
CA LYS A 166 5.85 -21.58 -0.28
C LYS A 166 5.31 -20.37 0.48
N MET A 167 5.67 -19.14 0.09
CA MET A 167 5.10 -17.94 0.70
C MET A 167 3.65 -17.75 0.25
N GLU A 168 3.36 -17.86 -1.04
CA GLU A 168 1.98 -17.75 -1.57
C GLU A 168 1.05 -18.78 -0.93
N GLU A 169 1.43 -20.07 -0.94
CA GLU A 169 0.66 -21.16 -0.31
C GLU A 169 0.39 -20.87 1.16
N LYS A 170 1.43 -20.45 1.90
CA LYS A 170 1.32 -20.17 3.33
C LYS A 170 0.44 -18.94 3.60
N ILE A 171 0.49 -17.90 2.77
CA ILE A 171 -0.37 -16.72 2.92
C ILE A 171 -1.83 -17.10 2.63
N SER A 172 -2.08 -17.88 1.58
CA SER A 172 -3.43 -18.38 1.28
C SER A 172 -4.00 -19.26 2.41
N GLU A 173 -3.16 -20.06 3.07
CA GLU A 173 -3.58 -20.88 4.22
C GLU A 173 -3.81 -20.04 5.49
N LYS A 174 -2.87 -19.14 5.82
CA LYS A 174 -2.87 -18.44 7.12
C LYS A 174 -3.66 -17.15 7.11
N ALA A 175 -3.69 -16.44 6.00
CA ALA A 175 -4.34 -15.14 5.84
C ALA A 175 -5.25 -15.11 4.60
N PRO A 176 -6.28 -15.97 4.52
CA PRO A 176 -7.12 -16.13 3.32
C PRO A 176 -7.88 -14.86 2.91
N ARG A 177 -7.96 -13.86 3.78
CA ARG A 177 -8.58 -12.55 3.52
C ARG A 177 -7.68 -11.59 2.75
N LEU A 178 -6.38 -11.85 2.75
CA LEU A 178 -5.36 -11.10 2.03
C LEU A 178 -5.26 -11.67 0.61
N LYS A 179 -5.70 -10.91 -0.40
CA LYS A 179 -5.81 -11.40 -1.78
C LYS A 179 -4.49 -11.22 -2.54
N LYS A 180 -4.12 -12.21 -3.36
CA LYS A 180 -2.94 -12.10 -4.21
C LYS A 180 -3.21 -11.10 -5.35
N ILE A 181 -2.36 -10.08 -5.50
CA ILE A 181 -2.46 -9.10 -6.60
C ILE A 181 -1.56 -9.44 -7.79
N ALA A 182 -0.48 -10.19 -7.59
CA ALA A 182 0.39 -10.61 -8.69
C ALA A 182 1.08 -11.92 -8.35
N ASP A 183 1.42 -12.70 -9.38
CA ASP A 183 2.30 -13.86 -9.21
C ASP A 183 3.67 -13.41 -8.70
N GLY A 184 4.22 -14.13 -7.74
CA GLY A 184 5.45 -13.72 -7.09
C GLY A 184 6.68 -13.74 -8.00
N LEU A 185 7.65 -12.90 -7.67
CA LEU A 185 8.86 -12.68 -8.46
C LEU A 185 10.07 -13.41 -7.85
N SER A 186 10.80 -14.19 -8.63
CA SER A 186 12.07 -14.82 -8.18
C SER A 186 13.28 -14.21 -8.87
N ILE A 187 14.22 -13.68 -8.09
CA ILE A 187 15.40 -12.98 -8.60
C ILE A 187 16.68 -13.79 -8.43
N LYS A 188 17.39 -14.01 -9.54
CA LYS A 188 18.63 -14.82 -9.55
C LYS A 188 19.80 -14.05 -8.96
N VAL A 189 20.59 -14.74 -8.14
CA VAL A 189 21.84 -14.25 -7.55
C VAL A 189 22.99 -15.18 -7.97
N GLN A 190 24.14 -14.61 -8.35
CA GLN A 190 25.29 -15.37 -8.91
C GLN A 190 26.13 -16.11 -7.87
N GLY A 191 25.85 -15.92 -6.58
CA GLY A 191 26.54 -16.60 -5.48
C GLY A 191 25.90 -16.30 -4.14
N ILE A 192 26.47 -16.87 -3.06
CA ILE A 192 25.93 -16.72 -1.70
C ILE A 192 25.80 -15.24 -1.30
N LYS A 193 26.82 -14.44 -1.59
CA LYS A 193 26.84 -13.01 -1.25
C LYS A 193 26.28 -12.11 -2.34
N GLY A 194 26.06 -12.60 -3.55
CA GLY A 194 25.80 -11.75 -4.71
C GLY A 194 26.83 -11.90 -5.83
N PRO A 195 26.78 -11.01 -6.83
CA PRO A 195 25.74 -10.00 -7.00
C PRO A 195 24.41 -10.59 -7.52
N ILE A 196 23.37 -9.77 -7.56
CA ILE A 196 22.16 -10.04 -8.38
C ILE A 196 22.63 -10.22 -9.83
N ALA A 197 22.08 -11.22 -10.52
CA ALA A 197 22.46 -11.49 -11.90
C ALA A 197 22.03 -10.34 -12.84
N GLU A 198 22.78 -10.16 -13.91
CA GLU A 198 22.52 -9.12 -14.90
C GLU A 198 21.11 -9.25 -15.49
N GLY A 199 20.44 -8.11 -15.71
CA GLY A 199 19.08 -8.05 -16.24
C GLY A 199 17.97 -8.35 -15.22
N GLU A 200 18.27 -8.94 -14.06
CA GLU A 200 17.23 -9.31 -13.09
C GLU A 200 16.55 -8.10 -12.45
N LEU A 201 17.27 -6.98 -12.26
CA LEU A 201 16.67 -5.76 -11.72
C LEU A 201 15.60 -5.14 -12.64
N GLN A 202 15.67 -5.40 -13.94
CA GLN A 202 14.64 -4.96 -14.88
C GLN A 202 13.30 -5.66 -14.60
N LYS A 203 13.35 -6.95 -14.22
CA LYS A 203 12.15 -7.71 -13.80
C LYS A 203 11.53 -7.13 -12.53
N CYS A 204 12.35 -6.64 -11.59
CA CYS A 204 11.86 -5.95 -10.39
C CYS A 204 11.07 -4.68 -10.74
N LYS A 205 11.55 -3.91 -11.72
CA LYS A 205 10.83 -2.71 -12.21
C LYS A 205 9.52 -3.09 -12.89
N GLU A 206 9.54 -4.09 -13.75
CA GLU A 206 8.32 -4.57 -14.42
C GLU A 206 7.28 -5.10 -13.42
N PHE A 207 7.74 -5.80 -12.39
CA PHE A 207 6.90 -6.28 -11.30
C PHE A 207 6.27 -5.14 -10.50
N GLY A 208 7.05 -4.12 -10.14
CA GLY A 208 6.53 -2.91 -9.50
C GLY A 208 5.47 -2.19 -10.34
N LYS A 209 5.73 -1.99 -11.64
CA LYS A 209 4.77 -1.41 -12.60
C LYS A 209 3.49 -2.23 -12.74
N ASN A 210 3.61 -3.56 -12.79
CA ASN A 210 2.45 -4.45 -12.85
C ASN A 210 1.58 -4.31 -11.58
N ILE A 211 2.19 -4.37 -10.40
CA ILE A 211 1.47 -4.19 -9.13
C ILE A 211 0.80 -2.82 -9.07
N ALA A 212 1.52 -1.75 -9.43
CA ALA A 212 0.97 -0.40 -9.47
C ALA A 212 -0.26 -0.29 -10.39
N THR A 213 -0.19 -0.90 -11.56
CA THR A 213 -1.29 -0.92 -12.54
C THR A 213 -2.53 -1.63 -11.97
N GLN A 214 -2.33 -2.71 -11.21
CA GLN A 214 -3.42 -3.46 -10.60
C GLN A 214 -4.02 -2.76 -9.38
N LEU A 215 -3.19 -2.10 -8.56
CA LEU A 215 -3.65 -1.31 -7.41
C LEU A 215 -4.56 -0.16 -7.84
N LYS A 216 -4.26 0.48 -8.98
CA LYS A 216 -5.08 1.56 -9.53
C LYS A 216 -6.41 1.12 -10.15
N LYS A 217 -6.58 -0.19 -10.40
CA LYS A 217 -7.81 -0.77 -10.95
C LYS A 217 -8.74 -1.33 -9.88
N SER A 218 -8.24 -1.50 -8.66
CA SER A 218 -8.95 -2.12 -7.53
C SER A 218 -9.78 -1.09 -6.79
#